data_AF-A0AA38FT60-F1
#
_entry.id   AF-A0AA38FT60-F1
#
_cell.length_a   1.000
_cell.length_b   1.000
_cell.length_c   1.000
_cell.angle_alpha   90.00
_cell.angle_beta   90.00
_cell.angle_gamma   90.00
#
_symmetry.space_group_name_H-M   'P 1'
#
loop_
_entity.id
_entity.type
_entity.pdbx_description
1 polymer ?
#
loop_
_entity_poly.entity_id
_entity_poly.type
_entity_poly.pdbx_seq_one_letter_code
_entity_poly.pdbx_strand_id
1 'polypeptide(L)'
;VLLLNFRKEIAPFLPEKIPASELANAEECSDNLVINSSTALVVHNEDARASVIGHVYLVKATLQDGASFTAYTYAGELPSCAFGFNSHGVAFTLNSVPPTKEEIEIGGIGRNFMSRDLLAAVSIEDALRRVHLPNISVGHSYNLIDIRQRRILNVETASKNRISVLEIGSNPFFHANMYLHLKIRQANDESSICRHRQAAQLPKSCLVDMISLLGDVNDEKNPIYMQGPTLCTLCTVVIDLDQKTLSIYRGNPKLEKV
;
A
#
# COMPACT_ATOMS: atom_id res chain seq x y z
N VAL A 1 18.22 -4.33 -11.94
CA VAL A 1 18.02 -3.48 -10.74
C VAL A 1 17.39 -2.13 -11.10
N LEU A 2 18.02 -1.29 -11.93
CA LEU A 2 17.47 0.04 -12.26
C LEU A 2 16.06 -0.04 -12.88
N LEU A 3 15.86 -0.87 -13.91
CA LEU A 3 14.57 -1.00 -14.59
C LEU A 3 13.42 -1.41 -13.66
N LEU A 4 13.67 -2.31 -12.69
CA LEU A 4 12.65 -2.76 -11.73
C LEU A 4 12.16 -1.61 -10.86
N ASN A 5 13.05 -0.68 -10.50
CA ASN A 5 12.73 0.47 -9.65
C ASN A 5 12.13 1.68 -10.39
N PHE A 6 12.03 1.60 -11.72
CA PHE A 6 11.42 2.64 -12.57
C PHE A 6 10.32 2.11 -13.48
N ARG A 7 9.94 0.83 -13.34
CA ARG A 7 9.02 0.16 -14.26
C ARG A 7 7.70 0.92 -14.40
N LYS A 8 7.12 1.40 -13.30
CA LYS A 8 5.82 2.09 -13.33
C LYS A 8 5.95 3.54 -13.78
N GLU A 9 7.10 4.14 -13.56
CA GLU A 9 7.40 5.50 -13.99
C GLU A 9 7.64 5.56 -15.50
N ILE A 10 8.19 4.49 -16.09
CA ILE A 10 8.42 4.37 -17.53
C ILE A 10 7.13 3.94 -18.26
N ALA A 11 6.33 3.06 -17.67
CA ALA A 11 5.18 2.43 -18.31
C ALA A 11 4.18 3.40 -18.99
N PRO A 12 3.78 4.55 -18.40
CA PRO A 12 2.88 5.51 -19.02
C PRO A 12 3.38 6.09 -20.34
N PHE A 13 4.71 6.10 -20.54
CA PHE A 13 5.38 6.69 -21.69
C PHE A 13 5.79 5.66 -22.76
N LEU A 14 5.47 4.38 -22.55
CA LEU A 14 5.68 3.34 -23.56
C LEU A 14 4.63 3.43 -24.67
N PRO A 15 5.00 3.14 -25.93
CA PRO A 15 4.06 3.10 -27.04
C PRO A 15 2.93 2.09 -26.81
N GLU A 16 1.70 2.39 -27.22
CA GLU A 16 0.49 1.57 -27.02
C GLU A 16 0.50 0.19 -27.71
N LYS A 17 1.55 -0.14 -28.46
CA LYS A 17 1.72 -1.45 -29.12
C LYS A 17 2.06 -2.58 -28.15
N ILE A 18 2.30 -2.29 -26.88
CA ILE A 18 2.47 -3.31 -25.84
C ILE A 18 1.07 -3.70 -25.34
N PRO A 19 0.71 -4.99 -25.36
CA PRO A 19 -0.61 -5.43 -24.92
C PRO A 19 -0.93 -4.91 -23.52
N ALA A 20 -2.15 -4.38 -23.34
CA ALA A 20 -2.63 -3.94 -22.03
C ALA A 20 -2.54 -5.04 -20.97
N SER A 21 -2.53 -6.33 -21.34
CA SER A 21 -2.31 -7.47 -20.44
C SER A 21 -0.86 -7.58 -19.91
N GLU A 22 0.14 -7.11 -20.66
CA GLU A 22 1.53 -7.06 -20.18
C GLU A 22 1.76 -5.86 -19.25
N LEU A 23 1.08 -4.75 -19.54
CA LEU A 23 1.05 -3.49 -18.79
C LEU A 23 0.03 -3.42 -17.64
N ALA A 24 -0.94 -4.34 -17.60
CA ALA A 24 -2.05 -4.35 -16.64
C ALA A 24 -1.50 -4.26 -15.23
N ASN A 25 -2.11 -3.41 -14.41
CA ASN A 25 -1.72 -3.18 -13.03
C ASN A 25 -1.62 -4.52 -12.32
N ALA A 26 -0.39 -4.91 -12.05
CA ALA A 26 -0.05 -6.18 -11.46
C ALA A 26 -0.23 -6.17 -9.94
N GLU A 27 -0.77 -5.08 -9.38
CA GLU A 27 -0.90 -4.82 -7.95
C GLU A 27 -2.31 -4.31 -7.67
N GLU A 28 -3.06 -5.05 -6.85
CA GLU A 28 -4.47 -4.77 -6.53
C GLU A 28 -4.74 -4.77 -5.01
N CYS A 29 -3.79 -4.23 -4.25
CA CYS A 29 -3.77 -4.25 -2.78
C CYS A 29 -5.03 -3.67 -2.12
N SER A 30 -5.30 -4.13 -0.89
CA SER A 30 -6.44 -3.71 -0.08
C SER A 30 -6.00 -3.35 1.33
N ASP A 31 -6.45 -2.22 1.87
CA ASP A 31 -6.24 -1.83 3.26
C ASP A 31 -7.56 -1.72 4.03
N ASN A 32 -7.52 -2.03 5.32
CA ASN A 32 -8.49 -1.57 6.29
C ASN A 32 -7.79 -0.90 7.48
N LEU A 33 -8.29 0.26 7.89
CA LEU A 33 -7.73 1.10 8.95
C LEU A 33 -8.84 1.42 9.95
N VAL A 34 -8.55 1.30 11.25
CA VAL A 34 -9.46 1.78 12.29
C VAL A 34 -8.66 2.35 13.45
N ILE A 35 -9.10 3.49 13.96
CA ILE A 35 -8.57 4.06 15.20
C ILE A 35 -9.67 4.64 16.07
N ASN A 36 -9.88 4.04 17.23
CA ASN A 36 -10.80 4.51 18.27
C ASN A 36 -10.17 4.32 19.66
N SER A 37 -10.95 4.54 20.72
CA SER A 37 -10.48 4.46 22.10
C SER A 37 -10.01 3.07 22.54
N SER A 38 -10.46 2.00 21.88
CA SER A 38 -10.15 0.61 22.23
C SER A 38 -9.28 -0.13 21.22
N THR A 39 -9.09 0.42 20.03
CA THR A 39 -8.48 -0.29 18.90
C THR A 39 -7.76 0.67 17.97
N ALA A 40 -6.53 0.37 17.60
CA ALA A 40 -5.80 1.03 16.52
C ALA A 40 -5.09 -0.02 15.67
N LEU A 41 -5.65 -0.29 14.49
CA LEU A 41 -5.22 -1.37 13.62
C LEU A 41 -5.11 -0.89 12.18
N VAL A 42 -4.10 -1.40 11.49
CA VAL A 42 -3.97 -1.35 10.03
C VAL A 42 -3.80 -2.78 9.54
N VAL A 43 -4.66 -3.20 8.61
CA VAL A 43 -4.56 -4.51 7.95
C VAL A 43 -4.43 -4.29 6.46
N HIS A 44 -3.47 -4.95 5.82
CA HIS A 44 -3.14 -4.75 4.41
C HIS A 44 -2.89 -6.09 3.71
N ASN A 45 -3.56 -6.31 2.58
CA ASN A 45 -3.21 -7.35 1.62
C ASN A 45 -2.23 -6.78 0.60
N GLU A 46 -1.07 -7.41 0.48
CA GLU A 46 -0.17 -7.17 -0.64
C GLU A 46 -0.51 -8.15 -1.76
N ASP A 47 -1.12 -7.62 -2.82
CA ASP A 47 -1.57 -8.38 -3.98
C ASP A 47 -0.62 -8.14 -5.14
N ALA A 48 -0.07 -9.20 -5.70
CA ALA A 48 0.83 -9.08 -6.85
C ALA A 48 0.78 -10.27 -7.79
N ARG A 49 1.47 -10.15 -8.93
CA ARG A 49 1.59 -11.23 -9.90
C ARG A 49 2.12 -12.51 -9.25
N ALA A 50 1.50 -13.65 -9.53
CA ALA A 50 1.93 -14.95 -8.98
C ALA A 50 3.39 -15.29 -9.32
N SER A 51 3.96 -14.71 -10.38
CA SER A 51 5.37 -14.85 -10.75
C SER A 51 6.35 -14.29 -9.71
N VAL A 52 5.91 -13.46 -8.76
CA VAL A 52 6.78 -12.96 -7.68
C VAL A 52 6.75 -13.83 -6.43
N ILE A 53 5.92 -14.88 -6.37
CA ILE A 53 5.92 -15.86 -5.28
C ILE A 53 7.33 -16.46 -5.17
N GLY A 54 7.86 -16.49 -3.94
CA GLY A 54 9.24 -16.95 -3.68
C GLY A 54 10.33 -15.92 -3.98
N HIS A 55 9.98 -14.75 -4.51
CA HIS A 55 10.89 -13.63 -4.80
C HIS A 55 10.63 -12.41 -3.91
N VAL A 56 10.13 -12.66 -2.70
CA VAL A 56 9.79 -11.65 -1.70
C VAL A 56 10.48 -11.96 -0.38
N TYR A 57 10.94 -10.93 0.32
CA TYR A 57 11.67 -11.07 1.57
C TYR A 57 11.53 -9.82 2.45
N LEU A 58 11.84 -9.99 3.74
CA LEU A 58 11.99 -8.88 4.66
C LEU A 58 13.44 -8.40 4.64
N VAL A 59 13.63 -7.11 4.43
CA VAL A 59 14.93 -6.46 4.63
C VAL A 59 14.91 -5.79 5.99
N LYS A 60 15.84 -6.18 6.85
CA LYS A 60 16.18 -5.42 8.06
C LYS A 60 17.53 -4.76 7.84
N ALA A 61 17.60 -3.44 7.99
CA ALA A 61 18.83 -2.69 7.81
C ALA A 61 19.02 -1.65 8.91
N THR A 62 20.28 -1.36 9.21
CA THR A 62 20.71 -0.27 10.09
C THR A 62 21.43 0.77 9.24
N LEU A 63 21.01 2.03 9.39
CA LEU A 63 21.57 3.20 8.74
C LEU A 63 22.82 3.69 9.49
N GLN A 64 23.58 4.58 8.87
CA GLN A 64 24.84 5.09 9.43
C GLN A 64 24.65 5.88 10.73
N ASP A 65 23.50 6.54 10.90
CA ASP A 65 23.11 7.27 12.10
C ASP A 65 22.58 6.36 13.22
N GLY A 66 22.55 5.04 13.00
CA GLY A 66 22.05 4.04 13.94
C GLY A 66 20.54 3.80 13.87
N ALA A 67 19.78 4.56 13.08
CA ALA A 67 18.38 4.25 12.82
C ALA A 67 18.28 2.91 12.08
N SER A 68 17.18 2.18 12.26
CA SER A 68 16.98 0.90 11.58
C SER A 68 15.57 0.79 11.03
N PHE A 69 15.39 0.02 9.97
CA PHE A 69 14.09 -0.28 9.41
C PHE A 69 13.94 -1.76 9.08
N THR A 70 12.69 -2.21 9.01
CA THR A 70 12.29 -3.50 8.45
C THR A 70 11.22 -3.27 7.38
N ALA A 71 11.38 -3.88 6.21
CA ALA A 71 10.53 -3.63 5.06
C ALA A 71 10.30 -4.89 4.23
N TYR A 72 9.06 -5.08 3.76
CA TYR A 72 8.72 -6.11 2.79
C TYR A 72 9.17 -5.68 1.39
N THR A 73 9.91 -6.53 0.70
CA THR A 73 10.64 -6.13 -0.51
C THR A 73 10.59 -7.23 -1.57
N TYR A 74 10.33 -6.81 -2.81
CA TYR A 74 10.48 -7.65 -4.00
C TYR A 74 11.95 -7.76 -4.44
N ALA A 75 12.35 -8.92 -4.95
CA ALA A 75 13.70 -9.13 -5.45
C ALA A 75 14.07 -8.14 -6.56
N GLY A 76 15.17 -7.41 -6.33
CA GLY A 76 15.69 -6.41 -7.25
C GLY A 76 15.08 -5.00 -7.10
N GLU A 77 14.09 -4.83 -6.22
CA GLU A 77 13.51 -3.53 -5.86
C GLU A 77 14.14 -2.96 -4.60
N LEU A 78 14.07 -1.64 -4.44
CA LEU A 78 14.42 -0.96 -3.20
C LEU A 78 13.35 -1.24 -2.13
N PRO A 79 13.74 -1.42 -0.85
CA PRO A 79 12.78 -1.51 0.24
C PRO A 79 12.04 -0.16 0.40
N SER A 80 10.73 -0.06 0.51
CA SER A 80 9.68 -1.11 0.43
C SER A 80 8.78 -0.90 -0.79
N CYS A 81 8.17 -1.96 -1.30
CA CYS A 81 7.12 -1.87 -2.32
C CYS A 81 5.69 -2.04 -1.76
N ALA A 82 5.55 -2.33 -0.45
CA ALA A 82 4.28 -2.69 0.17
C ALA A 82 4.12 -2.06 1.57
N PHE A 83 4.93 -2.51 2.53
CA PHE A 83 4.88 -2.03 3.90
C PHE A 83 6.25 -2.06 4.58
N GLY A 84 6.37 -1.33 5.69
CA GLY A 84 7.57 -1.34 6.51
C GLY A 84 7.43 -0.47 7.76
N PHE A 85 8.43 -0.56 8.62
CA PHE A 85 8.52 0.24 9.85
C PHE A 85 9.97 0.52 10.22
N ASN A 86 10.18 1.50 11.10
CA ASN A 86 11.52 1.89 11.55
C ASN A 86 11.64 2.09 13.07
N SER A 87 12.87 2.30 13.53
CA SER A 87 13.21 2.49 14.94
C SER A 87 12.65 3.78 15.56
N HIS A 88 12.18 4.72 14.74
CA HIS A 88 11.51 5.93 15.22
C HIS A 88 10.04 5.70 15.54
N GLY A 89 9.50 4.50 15.30
CA GLY A 89 8.09 4.20 15.52
C GLY A 89 7.20 4.72 14.40
N VAL A 90 7.77 4.96 13.21
CA VAL A 90 7.02 5.20 11.98
C VAL A 90 6.84 3.87 11.26
N ALA A 91 5.61 3.56 10.88
CA ALA A 91 5.27 2.45 10.01
C ALA A 91 4.42 2.94 8.83
N PHE A 92 4.32 2.14 7.78
CA PHE A 92 3.42 2.42 6.68
C PHE A 92 3.00 1.17 5.91
N THR A 93 1.85 1.26 5.24
CA THR A 93 1.44 0.43 4.09
C THR A 93 1.20 1.35 2.89
N LEU A 94 1.20 0.82 1.67
CA LEU A 94 0.94 1.62 0.47
C LEU A 94 0.20 0.84 -0.61
N ASN A 95 -0.64 1.56 -1.35
CA ASN A 95 -1.31 1.06 -2.56
C ASN A 95 -0.94 1.93 -3.75
N SER A 96 -0.75 1.28 -4.90
CA SER A 96 -0.69 1.95 -6.19
C SER A 96 -2.05 2.55 -6.54
N VAL A 97 -2.11 3.84 -6.87
CA VAL A 97 -3.33 4.52 -7.35
C VAL A 97 -3.02 5.27 -8.65
N PRO A 98 -3.19 4.62 -9.82
CA PRO A 98 -2.73 5.17 -11.09
C PRO A 98 -3.65 6.31 -11.56
N PRO A 99 -3.12 7.55 -11.71
CA PRO A 99 -3.86 8.59 -12.41
C PRO A 99 -3.86 8.29 -13.93
N THR A 100 -4.68 9.01 -14.70
CA THR A 100 -4.62 8.93 -16.18
C THR A 100 -3.27 9.41 -16.73
N LYS A 101 -2.88 8.99 -17.94
CA LYS A 101 -1.54 9.32 -18.50
C LYS A 101 -1.29 10.83 -18.57
N GLU A 102 -2.32 11.61 -18.87
CA GLU A 102 -2.26 13.07 -19.01
C GLU A 102 -1.96 13.79 -17.67
N GLU A 103 -2.13 13.07 -16.58
CA GLU A 103 -1.89 13.56 -15.24
C GLU A 103 -0.45 13.33 -14.76
N ILE A 104 0.36 12.58 -15.50
CA ILE A 104 1.72 12.16 -15.11
C ILE A 104 2.76 13.00 -15.87
N GLU A 105 3.68 13.66 -15.13
CA GLU A 105 4.81 14.36 -15.72
C GLU A 105 6.04 13.45 -15.90
N ILE A 106 6.80 13.69 -16.97
CA ILE A 106 8.07 13.02 -17.22
C ILE A 106 9.12 13.52 -16.22
N GLY A 107 9.99 12.61 -15.76
CA GLY A 107 11.15 12.98 -14.95
C GLY A 107 10.87 13.13 -13.45
N GLY A 108 9.72 12.64 -12.99
CA GLY A 108 9.44 12.57 -11.55
C GLY A 108 10.23 11.48 -10.82
N ILE A 109 10.28 11.58 -9.48
CA ILE A 109 10.87 10.60 -8.58
C ILE A 109 10.02 9.34 -8.57
N GLY A 110 10.66 8.18 -8.75
CA GLY A 110 10.00 6.89 -8.74
C GLY A 110 9.57 6.44 -7.36
N ARG A 111 8.45 5.71 -7.30
CA ARG A 111 7.79 5.32 -6.05
C ARG A 111 8.72 4.54 -5.10
N ASN A 112 9.58 3.67 -5.66
CA ASN A 112 10.46 2.82 -4.86
C ASN A 112 11.57 3.63 -4.18
N PHE A 113 11.95 4.79 -4.74
CA PHE A 113 12.85 5.73 -4.09
C PHE A 113 12.12 6.49 -2.99
N MET A 114 10.86 6.87 -3.24
CA MET A 114 10.00 7.54 -2.25
C MET A 114 9.76 6.67 -1.02
N SER A 115 9.33 5.43 -1.22
CA SER A 115 9.08 4.48 -0.13
C SER A 115 10.37 4.08 0.58
N ARG A 116 11.51 4.06 -0.12
CA ARG A 116 12.81 3.88 0.52
C ARG A 116 13.21 5.04 1.40
N ASP A 117 13.02 6.26 0.94
CA ASP A 117 13.28 7.46 1.71
C ASP A 117 12.36 7.55 2.93
N LEU A 118 11.08 7.16 2.76
CA LEU A 118 10.08 7.10 3.82
C LEU A 118 10.50 6.21 5.01
N LEU A 119 11.24 5.12 4.77
CA LEU A 119 11.76 4.25 5.84
C LEU A 119 12.75 4.95 6.78
N ALA A 120 13.34 6.08 6.37
CA ALA A 120 14.22 6.90 7.20
C ALA A 120 13.46 8.01 7.97
N ALA A 121 12.12 8.02 7.93
CA ALA A 121 11.34 9.05 8.61
C ALA A 121 11.49 9.03 10.13
N VAL A 122 11.69 10.20 10.75
CA VAL A 122 11.88 10.31 12.21
C VAL A 122 10.58 10.64 12.98
N SER A 123 9.53 11.04 12.27
CA SER A 123 8.17 11.25 12.79
C SER A 123 7.15 11.13 11.66
N ILE A 124 5.86 11.13 11.98
CA ILE A 124 4.80 11.13 10.96
C ILE A 124 4.76 12.43 10.14
N GLU A 125 5.18 13.56 10.71
CA GLU A 125 5.34 14.82 10.00
C GLU A 125 6.52 14.77 9.02
N ASP A 126 7.63 14.13 9.41
CA ASP A 126 8.75 13.87 8.49
C ASP A 126 8.31 12.92 7.36
N ALA A 127 7.60 11.85 7.70
CA ALA A 127 7.02 10.93 6.73
C ALA A 127 6.11 11.63 5.71
N LEU A 128 5.20 12.51 6.19
CA LEU A 128 4.31 13.29 5.34
C LEU A 128 5.10 14.20 4.39
N ARG A 129 6.13 14.90 4.90
CA ARG A 129 6.98 15.75 4.06
C ARG A 129 7.71 14.93 2.99
N ARG A 130 8.18 13.73 3.33
CA ARG A 130 8.87 12.83 2.38
C ARG A 130 7.95 12.37 1.27
N VAL A 131 6.70 12.02 1.54
CA VAL A 131 5.75 11.63 0.47
C VAL A 131 5.18 12.83 -0.30
N HIS A 132 5.32 14.04 0.23
CA HIS A 132 4.91 15.30 -0.42
C HIS A 132 6.03 15.96 -1.27
N LEU A 133 6.98 15.19 -1.81
CA LEU A 133 7.98 15.79 -2.70
C LEU A 133 7.32 16.38 -3.97
N PRO A 134 7.73 17.57 -4.43
CA PRO A 134 7.04 18.29 -5.49
C PRO A 134 7.06 17.58 -6.85
N ASN A 135 8.04 16.70 -7.05
CA ASN A 135 8.32 16.05 -8.32
C ASN A 135 8.10 14.53 -8.26
N ILE A 136 7.11 14.01 -7.52
CA ILE A 136 6.77 12.58 -7.61
C ILE A 136 6.23 12.20 -8.99
N SER A 137 6.55 11.00 -9.47
CA SER A 137 6.12 10.54 -10.79
C SER A 137 4.69 9.99 -10.79
N VAL A 138 4.48 8.79 -10.26
CA VAL A 138 3.19 8.08 -10.30
C VAL A 138 2.46 8.14 -8.96
N GLY A 139 1.15 7.95 -9.01
CA GLY A 139 0.27 8.09 -7.86
C GLY A 139 0.29 6.96 -6.85
N HIS A 140 0.26 7.31 -5.56
CA HIS A 140 0.25 6.37 -4.44
C HIS A 140 -0.66 6.84 -3.30
N SER A 141 -1.29 5.86 -2.65
CA SER A 141 -1.98 6.00 -1.37
C SER A 141 -1.08 5.42 -0.30
N TYR A 142 -0.66 6.25 0.66
CA TYR A 142 0.19 5.84 1.78
C TYR A 142 -0.61 5.88 3.07
N ASN A 143 -0.61 4.79 3.83
CA ASN A 143 -1.09 4.79 5.21
C ASN A 143 0.10 5.04 6.13
N LEU A 144 0.31 6.27 6.55
CA LEU A 144 1.38 6.65 7.47
C LEU A 144 0.92 6.42 8.91
N ILE A 145 1.76 5.75 9.70
CA ILE A 145 1.40 5.28 11.04
C ILE A 145 2.45 5.80 12.03
N ASP A 146 1.98 6.51 13.06
CA ASP A 146 2.78 6.86 14.23
C ASP A 146 2.41 5.94 15.40
N ILE A 147 3.29 4.98 15.69
CA ILE A 147 3.10 4.02 16.78
C ILE A 147 3.14 4.72 18.15
N ARG A 148 3.91 5.81 18.29
CA ARG A 148 4.14 6.47 19.59
C ARG A 148 3.00 7.42 19.93
N GLN A 149 2.58 8.21 18.96
CA GLN A 149 1.46 9.15 19.12
C GLN A 149 0.11 8.51 18.89
N ARG A 150 0.08 7.25 18.43
CA ARG A 150 -1.13 6.49 18.11
C ARG A 150 -1.98 7.26 17.07
N ARG A 151 -1.39 7.51 15.91
CA ARG A 151 -2.02 8.26 14.80
C ARG A 151 -1.86 7.52 13.49
N ILE A 152 -2.86 7.67 12.62
CA ILE A 152 -2.87 7.09 11.27
C ILE A 152 -3.33 8.17 10.30
N LEU A 153 -2.56 8.39 9.24
CA LEU A 153 -2.92 9.25 8.12
C LEU A 153 -3.01 8.41 6.85
N ASN A 154 -4.08 8.53 6.08
CA ASN A 154 -4.07 8.13 4.68
C ASN A 154 -3.69 9.36 3.83
N VAL A 155 -2.71 9.17 2.94
CA VAL A 155 -2.13 10.23 2.13
C VAL A 155 -2.15 9.80 0.67
N GLU A 156 -3.00 10.44 -0.11
CA GLU A 156 -3.07 10.25 -1.55
C GLU A 156 -2.20 11.28 -2.26
N THR A 157 -1.29 10.81 -3.10
CA THR A 157 -0.29 11.62 -3.79
C THR A 157 -0.37 11.38 -5.29
N ALA A 158 -0.10 12.41 -6.08
CA ALA A 158 -0.02 12.32 -7.53
C ALA A 158 1.03 13.29 -8.09
N SER A 159 1.45 13.06 -9.34
CA SER A 159 2.32 13.97 -10.08
C SER A 159 1.83 15.41 -10.07
N LYS A 160 2.68 16.39 -10.43
CA LYS A 160 2.37 17.82 -10.41
C LYS A 160 2.14 18.38 -9.00
N ASN A 161 2.90 17.89 -8.02
CA ASN A 161 2.84 18.32 -6.61
C ASN A 161 1.42 18.27 -6.01
N ARG A 162 0.67 17.18 -6.25
CA ARG A 162 -0.70 17.02 -5.76
C ARG A 162 -0.75 16.04 -4.61
N ILE A 163 -1.43 16.45 -3.55
CA ILE A 163 -1.56 15.69 -2.32
C ILE A 163 -2.94 15.91 -1.71
N SER A 164 -3.47 14.89 -1.06
CA SER A 164 -4.56 15.01 -0.11
C SER A 164 -4.22 14.19 1.12
N VAL A 165 -4.57 14.69 2.31
CA VAL A 165 -4.27 14.06 3.59
C VAL A 165 -5.58 13.87 4.35
N LEU A 166 -5.79 12.65 4.83
CA LEU A 166 -6.93 12.27 5.65
C LEU A 166 -6.43 11.65 6.96
N GLU A 167 -6.75 12.27 8.09
CA GLU A 167 -6.51 11.66 9.39
C GLU A 167 -7.62 10.64 9.68
N ILE A 168 -7.21 9.41 9.99
CA ILE A 168 -8.16 8.32 10.24
C ILE A 168 -8.73 8.49 11.65
N GLY A 169 -10.04 8.27 11.78
CA GLY A 169 -10.77 8.35 13.03
C GLY A 169 -11.49 7.06 13.37
N SER A 170 -12.56 7.18 14.16
CA SER A 170 -13.34 6.04 14.66
C SER A 170 -14.09 5.26 13.59
N ASN A 171 -14.39 5.89 12.45
CA ASN A 171 -15.03 5.24 11.33
C ASN A 171 -13.99 4.43 10.53
N PRO A 172 -14.15 3.11 10.37
CA PRO A 172 -13.19 2.31 9.63
C PRO A 172 -13.07 2.73 8.17
N PHE A 173 -11.83 2.93 7.74
CA PHE A 173 -11.47 3.36 6.40
C PHE A 173 -10.94 2.16 5.60
N PHE A 174 -11.55 1.90 4.44
CA PHE A 174 -11.08 0.88 3.50
C PHE A 174 -10.52 1.59 2.28
N HIS A 175 -9.38 1.13 1.78
CA HIS A 175 -8.71 1.69 0.61
C HIS A 175 -8.24 0.57 -0.31
N ALA A 176 -8.31 0.81 -1.62
CA ALA A 176 -7.89 -0.12 -2.67
C ALA A 176 -6.98 0.62 -3.67
N ASN A 177 -7.19 0.48 -4.98
CA ASN A 177 -6.29 1.03 -6.01
C ASN A 177 -6.88 2.21 -6.77
N MET A 178 -7.80 2.95 -6.14
CA MET A 178 -8.37 4.18 -6.65
C MET A 178 -8.29 5.32 -5.62
N TYR A 179 -8.11 6.54 -6.11
CA TYR A 179 -8.20 7.74 -5.30
C TYR A 179 -9.62 7.95 -4.77
N LEU A 180 -9.72 8.24 -3.48
CA LEU A 180 -10.98 8.50 -2.78
C LEU A 180 -11.14 9.99 -2.46
N HIS A 181 -10.08 10.63 -1.97
CA HIS A 181 -10.15 11.99 -1.43
C HIS A 181 -9.32 13.02 -2.21
N LEU A 182 -8.25 12.61 -2.92
CA LEU A 182 -7.60 13.43 -3.93
C LEU A 182 -8.42 13.43 -5.23
N LYS A 183 -8.86 14.61 -5.67
CA LYS A 183 -9.67 14.75 -6.89
C LYS A 183 -8.78 14.96 -8.11
N ILE A 184 -8.65 13.91 -8.91
CA ILE A 184 -7.81 13.84 -10.11
C ILE A 184 -8.45 12.92 -11.15
N ARG A 185 -8.08 13.07 -12.43
CA ARG A 185 -8.46 12.09 -13.45
C ARG A 185 -7.68 10.81 -13.22
N GLN A 186 -8.39 9.72 -12.94
CA GLN A 186 -7.81 8.42 -12.61
C GLN A 186 -8.31 7.33 -13.54
N ALA A 187 -7.56 6.23 -13.62
CA ALA A 187 -8.01 5.05 -14.34
C ALA A 187 -9.25 4.46 -13.64
N ASN A 188 -10.16 3.90 -14.44
CA ASN A 188 -11.31 3.17 -13.90
C ASN A 188 -10.89 1.72 -13.64
N ASP A 189 -10.78 1.34 -12.37
CA ASP A 189 -10.38 0.00 -11.95
C ASP A 189 -11.60 -0.78 -11.43
N GLU A 190 -12.09 -1.71 -12.25
CA GLU A 190 -13.26 -2.53 -11.92
C GLU A 190 -13.03 -3.38 -10.66
N SER A 191 -11.81 -3.90 -10.45
CA SER A 191 -11.48 -4.70 -9.27
C SER A 191 -11.53 -3.85 -8.01
N SER A 192 -10.87 -2.68 -8.02
CA SER A 192 -10.90 -1.73 -6.91
C SER A 192 -12.35 -1.33 -6.57
N ILE A 193 -13.19 -1.06 -7.57
CA ILE A 193 -14.62 -0.73 -7.36
C ILE A 193 -15.38 -1.91 -6.72
N CYS A 194 -15.17 -3.13 -7.21
CA CYS A 194 -15.80 -4.33 -6.64
C CYS A 194 -15.39 -4.55 -5.18
N ARG A 195 -14.08 -4.48 -4.87
CA ARG A 195 -13.57 -4.63 -3.50
C ARG A 195 -14.10 -3.56 -2.56
N HIS A 196 -14.21 -2.31 -3.01
CA HIS A 196 -14.88 -1.26 -2.23
C HIS A 196 -16.36 -1.56 -1.95
N ARG A 197 -17.10 -2.04 -2.96
CA ARG A 197 -18.51 -2.41 -2.80
C ARG A 197 -18.68 -3.56 -1.82
N GLN A 198 -17.80 -4.56 -1.88
CA GLN A 198 -17.79 -5.69 -0.98
C GLN A 198 -17.44 -5.27 0.46
N ALA A 199 -16.39 -4.46 0.62
CA ALA A 199 -15.97 -3.95 1.93
C ALA A 199 -17.00 -3.01 2.59
N ALA A 200 -17.88 -2.39 1.82
CA ALA A 200 -18.98 -1.58 2.34
C ALA A 200 -20.09 -2.42 3.00
N GLN A 201 -20.19 -3.71 2.67
CA GLN A 201 -21.22 -4.62 3.19
C GLN A 201 -20.75 -5.45 4.38
N LEU A 202 -19.44 -5.45 4.67
CA LEU A 202 -18.82 -6.31 5.66
C LEU A 202 -18.43 -5.52 6.92
N PRO A 203 -18.50 -6.14 8.11
CA PRO A 203 -17.92 -5.60 9.33
C PRO A 203 -16.42 -5.32 9.16
N LYS A 204 -15.93 -4.29 9.85
CA LYS A 204 -14.54 -3.82 9.71
C LYS A 204 -14.04 -3.00 10.90
N SER A 205 -14.63 -3.17 12.09
CA SER A 205 -14.34 -2.30 13.25
C SER A 205 -13.39 -2.91 14.27
N CYS A 206 -13.11 -4.22 14.19
CA CYS A 206 -12.18 -4.91 15.09
C CYS A 206 -11.29 -5.90 14.33
N LEU A 207 -10.25 -6.42 14.98
CA LEU A 207 -9.27 -7.31 14.34
C LEU A 207 -9.91 -8.51 13.62
N VAL A 208 -10.85 -9.19 14.28
CA VAL A 208 -11.54 -10.36 13.71
C VAL A 208 -12.30 -9.99 12.43
N ASP A 209 -13.00 -8.86 12.46
CA ASP A 209 -13.73 -8.35 11.30
C ASP A 209 -12.78 -8.00 10.15
N MET A 210 -11.69 -7.28 10.46
CA MET A 210 -10.70 -6.87 9.47
C MET A 210 -9.99 -8.07 8.84
N ILE A 211 -9.63 -9.08 9.62
CA ILE A 211 -9.04 -10.34 9.14
C ILE A 211 -10.04 -11.09 8.25
N SER A 212 -11.31 -11.17 8.66
CA SER A 212 -12.36 -11.79 7.85
C SER A 212 -12.61 -11.05 6.54
N LEU A 213 -12.60 -9.70 6.56
CA LEU A 213 -12.73 -8.83 5.40
C LEU A 213 -11.58 -9.03 4.42
N LEU A 214 -10.33 -8.94 4.90
CA LEU A 214 -9.14 -9.08 4.07
C LEU A 214 -8.92 -10.52 3.60
N GLY A 215 -9.59 -11.50 4.22
CA GLY A 215 -9.67 -12.88 3.75
C GLY A 215 -10.90 -13.20 2.90
N ASP A 216 -11.67 -12.19 2.46
CA ASP A 216 -12.93 -12.39 1.73
C ASP A 216 -12.70 -12.80 0.27
N VAL A 217 -13.36 -13.89 -0.14
CA VAL A 217 -13.20 -14.55 -1.45
C VAL A 217 -14.53 -14.64 -2.20
N ASN A 218 -15.53 -13.85 -1.81
CA ASN A 218 -16.91 -14.03 -2.26
C ASN A 218 -17.16 -13.54 -3.70
N ASP A 219 -16.39 -12.57 -4.18
CA ASP A 219 -16.46 -12.16 -5.59
C ASP A 219 -15.56 -13.10 -6.42
N GLU A 220 -16.15 -13.80 -7.40
CA GLU A 220 -15.43 -14.79 -8.22
C GLU A 220 -14.36 -14.16 -9.11
N LYS A 221 -14.53 -12.89 -9.51
CA LYS A 221 -13.65 -12.21 -10.47
C LYS A 221 -12.66 -11.30 -9.75
N ASN A 222 -13.13 -10.55 -8.76
CA ASN A 222 -12.39 -9.50 -8.06
C ASN A 222 -12.54 -9.63 -6.53
N PRO A 223 -12.13 -10.77 -5.92
CA PRO A 223 -12.19 -10.94 -4.47
C PRO A 223 -11.25 -9.96 -3.75
N ILE A 224 -11.47 -9.73 -2.46
CA ILE A 224 -10.52 -8.94 -1.65
C ILE A 224 -9.25 -9.75 -1.37
N TYR A 225 -9.39 -11.05 -1.14
CA TYR A 225 -8.28 -11.99 -1.05
C TYR A 225 -8.09 -12.70 -2.40
N MET A 226 -7.06 -12.31 -3.13
CA MET A 226 -6.78 -12.77 -4.50
C MET A 226 -6.22 -14.20 -4.51
N GLN A 227 -6.82 -15.07 -5.31
CA GLN A 227 -6.42 -16.49 -5.47
C GLN A 227 -6.19 -16.90 -6.93
N GLY A 228 -6.04 -15.93 -7.82
CA GLY A 228 -5.91 -16.18 -9.25
C GLY A 228 -4.55 -16.79 -9.62
N PRO A 229 -4.46 -17.52 -10.75
CA PRO A 229 -3.19 -18.04 -11.26
C PRO A 229 -2.24 -16.95 -11.76
N THR A 230 -2.77 -15.74 -12.02
CA THR A 230 -1.98 -14.60 -12.51
C THR A 230 -1.72 -13.56 -11.40
N LEU A 231 -2.69 -13.32 -10.52
CA LEU A 231 -2.67 -12.33 -9.46
C LEU A 231 -3.15 -13.00 -8.17
N CYS A 232 -2.39 -12.85 -7.08
CA CYS A 232 -2.68 -13.46 -5.80
C CYS A 232 -2.26 -12.56 -4.63
N THR A 233 -2.90 -12.75 -3.48
CA THR A 233 -2.46 -12.16 -2.22
C THR A 233 -1.22 -12.89 -1.74
N LEU A 234 -0.09 -12.19 -1.66
CA LEU A 234 1.18 -12.76 -1.23
C LEU A 234 1.25 -12.92 0.29
N CYS A 235 0.71 -11.93 1.00
CA CYS A 235 0.55 -11.94 2.44
C CYS A 235 -0.47 -10.90 2.89
N THR A 236 -1.01 -11.12 4.09
CA THR A 236 -1.73 -10.09 4.84
C THR A 236 -0.85 -9.64 5.99
N VAL A 237 -0.67 -8.33 6.15
CA VAL A 237 0.03 -7.75 7.31
C VAL A 237 -0.98 -7.08 8.24
N VAL A 238 -0.79 -7.26 9.54
CA VAL A 238 -1.50 -6.54 10.60
C VAL A 238 -0.49 -5.72 11.37
N ILE A 239 -0.71 -4.41 11.45
CA ILE A 239 0.02 -3.49 12.31
C ILE A 239 -0.91 -3.10 13.45
N ASP A 240 -0.58 -3.57 14.66
CA ASP A 240 -1.32 -3.26 15.88
C ASP A 240 -0.56 -2.19 16.65
N LEU A 241 -1.12 -0.97 16.70
CA LEU A 241 -0.49 0.17 17.36
C LEU A 241 -0.56 0.04 18.89
N ASP A 242 -1.57 -0.67 19.41
CA ASP A 242 -1.78 -0.86 20.85
C ASP A 242 -0.79 -1.90 21.41
N GLN A 243 -0.60 -3.01 20.69
CA GLN A 243 0.37 -4.05 21.03
C GLN A 243 1.79 -3.76 20.52
N LYS A 244 1.93 -2.77 19.63
CA LYS A 244 3.20 -2.41 18.96
C LYS A 244 3.82 -3.57 18.21
N THR A 245 2.97 -4.32 17.51
CA THR A 245 3.37 -5.50 16.73
C THR A 245 3.09 -5.32 15.26
N LEU A 246 3.87 -6.02 14.44
CA LEU A 246 3.58 -6.25 13.03
C LEU A 246 3.58 -7.76 12.80
N SER A 247 2.43 -8.30 12.41
CA SER A 247 2.22 -9.73 12.13
C SER A 247 2.00 -9.94 10.65
N ILE A 248 2.63 -10.96 10.07
CA ILE A 248 2.51 -11.30 8.64
C ILE A 248 1.92 -12.70 8.53
N TYR A 249 0.75 -12.80 7.90
CA TYR A 249 0.04 -14.04 7.63
C TYR A 249 0.45 -14.57 6.26
N ARG A 250 0.76 -15.87 6.19
CA ARG A 250 1.14 -16.56 4.95
C ARG A 250 0.02 -17.49 4.54
N GLY A 251 -0.92 -16.94 3.78
CA GLY A 251 -2.16 -17.61 3.41
C GLY A 251 -3.35 -16.74 3.74
N ASN A 252 -4.55 -17.28 3.54
CA ASN A 252 -5.77 -16.53 3.78
C ASN A 252 -5.91 -16.28 5.29
N PRO A 253 -5.88 -15.01 5.75
CA PRO A 253 -5.85 -14.68 7.16
C PRO A 253 -7.13 -15.11 7.88
N LYS A 254 -8.25 -15.26 7.17
CA LYS A 254 -9.53 -15.76 7.70
C LYS A 254 -9.49 -17.24 8.10
N LEU A 255 -8.54 -18.01 7.57
CA LEU A 255 -8.40 -19.45 7.83
C LEU A 255 -7.37 -19.75 8.93
N GLU A 256 -6.51 -18.80 9.25
CA GLU A 256 -5.55 -18.95 10.34
C GLU A 256 -6.26 -18.73 11.69
N LYS A 257 -5.93 -19.57 12.69
CA LYS A 257 -6.44 -19.37 14.05
C LYS A 257 -5.70 -18.17 14.65
N VAL A 258 -6.41 -17.06 14.84
CA VAL A 258 -5.97 -15.90 15.63
C VAL A 258 -5.76 -16.30 17.09
#